data_AF-A0A9Q1QAG3-F1
#
_entry.id   AF-A0A9Q1QAG3-F1
#
_cell.length_a   1.000
_cell.length_b   1.000
_cell.length_c   1.000
_cell.angle_alpha   90.00
_cell.angle_beta   90.00
_cell.angle_gamma   90.00
#
_symmetry.space_group_name_H-M   'P 1'
#
loop_
_entity.id
_entity.type
_entity.pdbx_description
1 polymer ?
#
loop_
_entity_poly.entity_id
_entity_poly.type
_entity_poly.pdbx_seq_one_letter_code
_entity_poly.pdbx_strand_id
1 'polypeptide(L)'
;MSDGYSRTGLELVKRSGYKTRTSQRILVLGWKEFYMNRHQEMAGKASSIIKFVEQCSSSASLEVRDYLKAIEELCSMQLDFKDVELFLFKPELNVVLNLIGLHYCINWLGVPPENVMDALQCSSISERQVSVKWWKVGRWFYGFRLRDESHYRLVSLADLATHKQDVLEVLHRGAVYEVIRVQISVGYPLTNPWTCQGSGSHG
;
A
#
# COMPACT_ATOMS: atom_id res chain seq x y z
N MET A 1 7.38 96.12 9.28
CA MET A 1 7.27 95.11 8.21
C MET A 1 7.25 93.74 8.88
N SER A 2 6.21 92.92 8.90
CA SER A 2 4.78 93.01 8.57
C SER A 2 4.13 91.79 9.26
N ASP A 3 2.87 91.95 9.70
CA ASP A 3 1.76 90.96 9.87
C ASP A 3 2.01 89.61 10.60
N GLY A 4 1.11 89.00 11.39
CA GLY A 4 -0.35 89.09 11.52
C GLY A 4 -0.96 87.66 11.56
N TYR A 5 -1.83 87.38 12.54
CA TYR A 5 -2.99 86.45 12.53
C TYR A 5 -2.88 84.89 12.53
N SER A 6 -3.44 84.29 13.61
CA SER A 6 -4.56 83.31 13.67
C SER A 6 -4.49 81.82 13.25
N ARG A 7 -4.81 80.97 14.25
CA ARG A 7 -5.75 79.81 14.35
C ARG A 7 -5.99 78.79 13.20
N THR A 8 -6.08 77.52 13.66
CA THR A 8 -6.84 76.32 13.21
C THR A 8 -6.31 75.39 12.10
N GLY A 9 -6.29 74.09 12.41
CA GLY A 9 -6.12 72.97 11.47
C GLY A 9 -6.11 71.60 12.17
N LEU A 10 -7.24 70.90 12.16
CA LEU A 10 -7.45 69.50 12.58
C LEU A 10 -6.82 68.50 11.58
N GLU A 11 -6.76 67.23 12.03
CA GLU A 11 -6.81 65.95 11.28
C GLU A 11 -5.53 65.10 11.27
N LEU A 12 -5.57 63.95 11.99
CA LEU A 12 -5.76 62.56 11.47
C LEU A 12 -4.44 61.99 10.89
N VAL A 13 -3.94 60.81 11.24
CA VAL A 13 -4.59 59.50 11.28
C VAL A 13 -3.76 58.56 12.17
N LYS A 14 -4.40 57.96 13.18
CA LYS A 14 -4.00 56.65 13.73
C LYS A 14 -4.19 55.59 12.63
N ARG A 15 -3.13 54.91 12.18
CA ARG A 15 -3.23 53.61 11.48
C ARG A 15 -2.64 52.55 12.41
N SER A 16 -3.44 51.98 13.30
CA SER A 16 -4.25 50.76 13.06
C SER A 16 -3.38 49.49 12.99
N GLY A 17 -2.94 49.03 14.16
CA GLY A 17 -2.43 47.67 14.40
C GLY A 17 -3.55 46.65 14.57
N TYR A 18 -4.37 46.45 13.53
CA TYR A 18 -5.46 45.48 13.55
C TYR A 18 -5.44 44.62 12.28
N LYS A 19 -4.37 43.85 12.08
CA LYS A 19 -4.30 42.90 10.96
C LYS A 19 -3.53 41.63 11.31
N THR A 20 -3.79 41.02 12.46
CA THR A 20 -3.03 39.82 12.84
C THR A 20 -3.81 38.70 13.51
N ARG A 21 -5.02 38.89 14.06
CA ARG A 21 -5.71 37.80 14.77
C ARG A 21 -6.80 37.08 13.94
N THR A 22 -7.47 37.79 13.05
CA THR A 22 -8.58 37.25 12.25
C THR A 22 -8.09 36.55 10.97
N SER A 23 -7.11 37.12 10.25
CA SER A 23 -6.50 36.46 9.08
C SER A 23 -5.80 35.14 9.44
N GLN A 24 -5.17 35.07 10.62
CA GLN A 24 -4.47 33.87 11.06
C GLN A 24 -5.46 32.74 11.42
N ARG A 25 -6.63 33.06 12.00
CA ARG A 25 -7.71 32.09 12.24
C ARG A 25 -8.38 31.59 10.95
N ILE A 26 -8.58 32.48 9.97
CA ILE A 26 -9.17 32.10 8.66
C ILE A 26 -8.25 31.15 7.89
N LEU A 27 -6.94 31.39 7.94
CA LEU A 27 -5.95 30.47 7.35
C LEU A 27 -5.97 29.09 8.04
N VAL A 28 -5.96 29.04 9.37
CA VAL A 28 -5.95 27.77 10.13
C VAL A 28 -7.24 26.95 9.91
N LEU A 29 -8.40 27.60 9.81
CA LEU A 29 -9.65 26.90 9.46
C LEU A 29 -9.63 26.37 8.03
N GLY A 30 -9.09 27.15 7.07
CA GLY A 30 -8.98 26.73 5.68
C GLY A 30 -8.06 25.52 5.48
N TRP A 31 -6.90 25.47 6.17
CA TRP A 31 -6.01 24.30 6.11
C TRP A 31 -6.63 23.05 6.73
N LYS A 32 -7.38 23.20 7.82
CA LYS A 32 -8.09 22.08 8.46
C LYS A 32 -9.15 21.49 7.53
N GLU A 33 -9.97 22.35 6.91
CA GLU A 33 -11.00 21.93 5.97
C GLU A 33 -10.40 21.29 4.72
N PHE A 34 -9.34 21.88 4.16
CA PHE A 34 -8.60 21.31 3.04
C PHE A 34 -8.05 19.91 3.38
N TYR A 35 -7.39 19.76 4.54
CA TYR A 35 -6.86 18.48 4.99
C TYR A 35 -7.98 17.45 5.19
N MET A 36 -9.09 17.84 5.80
CA MET A 36 -10.24 16.97 6.02
C MET A 36 -10.84 16.48 4.69
N ASN A 37 -11.00 17.38 3.72
CA ASN A 37 -11.51 17.03 2.39
C ASN A 37 -10.55 16.09 1.66
N ARG A 38 -9.24 16.36 1.70
CA ARG A 38 -8.22 15.49 1.11
C ARG A 38 -8.21 14.11 1.77
N HIS A 39 -8.25 14.06 3.09
CA HIS A 39 -8.29 12.80 3.84
C HIS A 39 -9.53 11.98 3.49
N GLN A 40 -10.71 12.62 3.41
CA GLN A 40 -11.94 11.94 3.04
C GLN A 40 -11.90 11.42 1.59
N GLU A 41 -11.31 12.19 0.67
CA GLU A 41 -11.10 11.76 -0.72
C GLU A 41 -10.22 10.50 -0.78
N MET A 42 -9.05 10.52 -0.11
CA MET A 42 -8.13 9.38 -0.11
C MET A 42 -8.71 8.16 0.62
N ALA A 43 -9.43 8.38 1.73
CA ALA A 43 -10.14 7.32 2.44
C ALA A 43 -11.21 6.66 1.56
N GLY A 44 -11.93 7.44 0.75
CA GLY A 44 -12.89 6.92 -0.22
C GLY A 44 -12.23 6.03 -1.27
N LYS A 45 -11.10 6.49 -1.84
CA LYS A 45 -10.30 5.72 -2.81
C LYS A 45 -9.80 4.40 -2.20
N ALA A 46 -9.17 4.46 -1.03
CA ALA A 46 -8.69 3.27 -0.34
C ALA A 46 -9.83 2.30 0.00
N SER A 47 -10.99 2.80 0.44
CA SER A 47 -12.16 1.97 0.73
C SER A 47 -12.66 1.21 -0.50
N SER A 48 -12.61 1.81 -1.69
CA SER A 48 -12.95 1.13 -2.94
C SER A 48 -12.03 -0.05 -3.22
N ILE A 49 -10.73 0.10 -3.04
CA ILE A 49 -9.74 -0.98 -3.22
C ILE A 49 -9.96 -2.09 -2.20
N ILE A 50 -10.17 -1.74 -0.93
CA ILE A 50 -10.44 -2.71 0.13
C ILE A 50 -11.64 -3.58 -0.22
N LYS A 51 -12.77 -2.94 -0.60
CA LYS A 51 -13.98 -3.66 -1.02
C LYS A 51 -13.76 -4.52 -2.26
N PHE A 52 -13.03 -4.01 -3.25
CA PHE A 52 -12.70 -4.77 -4.45
C PHE A 52 -11.94 -6.06 -4.11
N VAL A 53 -10.87 -5.94 -3.32
CA VAL A 53 -10.05 -7.09 -2.92
C VAL A 53 -10.84 -8.08 -2.05
N GLU A 54 -11.68 -7.59 -1.13
CA GLU A 54 -12.56 -8.43 -0.33
C GLU A 54 -13.55 -9.23 -1.18
N GLN A 55 -14.14 -8.61 -2.22
CA GLN A 55 -15.05 -9.27 -3.16
C GLN A 55 -14.32 -10.33 -4.01
N CYS A 56 -13.10 -10.05 -4.45
CA CYS A 56 -12.28 -10.99 -5.20
C CYS A 56 -11.73 -12.13 -4.33
N SER A 57 -11.66 -11.95 -3.01
CA SER A 57 -11.10 -12.93 -2.06
C SER A 57 -12.13 -13.92 -1.50
N SER A 58 -13.18 -14.24 -2.27
CA SER A 58 -14.33 -15.07 -1.86
C SER A 58 -13.99 -16.47 -1.31
N SER A 59 -12.76 -16.94 -1.50
CA SER A 59 -12.25 -18.24 -1.02
C SER A 59 -11.00 -18.12 -0.12
N ALA A 60 -10.82 -17.00 0.57
CA ALA A 60 -9.63 -16.68 1.39
C ALA A 60 -8.30 -16.62 0.60
N SER A 61 -8.41 -16.54 -0.72
CA SER A 61 -7.28 -16.43 -1.64
C SER A 61 -7.62 -15.46 -2.78
N LEU A 62 -6.60 -14.79 -3.30
CA LEU A 62 -6.67 -13.82 -4.38
C LEU A 62 -5.81 -14.31 -5.54
N GLU A 63 -6.37 -14.32 -6.74
CA GLU A 63 -5.61 -14.60 -7.96
C GLU A 63 -4.74 -13.40 -8.33
N VAL A 64 -3.57 -13.66 -8.92
CA VAL A 64 -2.63 -12.58 -9.28
C VAL A 64 -3.18 -11.57 -10.26
N ARG A 65 -4.15 -11.96 -11.11
CA ARG A 65 -4.83 -11.02 -12.00
C ARG A 65 -5.58 -9.95 -11.21
N ASP A 66 -6.32 -10.37 -10.19
CA ASP A 66 -7.12 -9.46 -9.39
C ASP A 66 -6.21 -8.64 -8.45
N TYR A 67 -5.12 -9.24 -7.98
CA TYR A 67 -4.04 -8.54 -7.27
C TYR A 67 -3.38 -7.43 -8.10
N LEU A 68 -2.97 -7.73 -9.34
CA LEU A 68 -2.35 -6.75 -10.23
C LEU A 68 -3.34 -5.64 -10.61
N LYS A 69 -4.61 -6.00 -10.85
CA LYS A 69 -5.67 -5.02 -11.07
C LYS A 69 -5.83 -4.06 -9.87
N ALA A 70 -5.76 -4.56 -8.64
CA ALA A 70 -5.80 -3.69 -7.46
C ALA A 70 -4.64 -2.69 -7.43
N ILE A 71 -3.44 -3.12 -7.84
CA ILE A 71 -2.27 -2.23 -7.96
C ILE A 71 -2.50 -1.18 -9.06
N GLU A 72 -2.98 -1.57 -10.23
CA GLU A 72 -3.31 -0.63 -11.32
C GLU A 72 -4.35 0.42 -10.90
N GLU A 73 -5.37 0.00 -10.14
CA GLU A 73 -6.36 0.92 -9.59
C GLU A 73 -5.74 1.88 -8.57
N LEU A 74 -4.84 1.42 -7.69
CA LEU A 74 -4.07 2.29 -6.80
C LEU A 74 -3.24 3.33 -7.57
N CYS A 75 -2.55 2.91 -8.64
CA CYS A 75 -1.80 3.81 -9.52
C CYS A 75 -2.70 4.89 -10.12
N SER A 76 -3.90 4.50 -10.55
CA SER A 76 -4.90 5.41 -11.11
C SER A 76 -5.46 6.39 -10.07
N MET A 77 -5.53 5.96 -8.81
CA MET A 77 -6.03 6.74 -7.68
C MET A 77 -5.02 7.77 -7.15
N GLN A 78 -3.74 7.64 -7.50
CA GLN A 78 -2.64 8.53 -7.10
C GLN A 78 -2.50 8.69 -5.59
N LEU A 79 -2.60 7.59 -4.86
CA LEU A 79 -2.30 7.56 -3.43
C LEU A 79 -0.79 7.73 -3.23
N ASP A 80 -0.40 8.59 -2.30
CA ASP A 80 1.00 8.74 -1.93
C ASP A 80 1.41 7.72 -0.85
N PHE A 81 2.68 7.75 -0.45
CA PHE A 81 3.19 6.83 0.57
C PHE A 81 2.49 7.01 1.92
N LYS A 82 2.15 8.25 2.31
CA LYS A 82 1.49 8.53 3.59
C LYS A 82 0.04 8.10 3.58
N ASP A 83 -0.63 8.20 2.44
CA ASP A 83 -1.96 7.64 2.27
C ASP A 83 -1.93 6.11 2.41
N VAL A 84 -0.95 5.43 1.79
CA VAL A 84 -0.80 3.97 1.90
C VAL A 84 -0.52 3.54 3.34
N GLU A 85 0.39 4.23 4.04
CA GLU A 85 0.67 4.01 5.45
C GLU A 85 -0.59 4.17 6.30
N LEU A 86 -1.36 5.24 6.05
CA LEU A 86 -2.55 5.56 6.82
C LEU A 86 -3.73 4.62 6.56
N PHE A 87 -3.88 4.12 5.32
CA PHE A 87 -5.09 3.37 4.93
C PHE A 87 -4.85 1.88 4.70
N LEU A 88 -3.70 1.48 4.15
CA LEU A 88 -3.41 0.09 3.80
C LEU A 88 -2.47 -0.60 4.78
N PHE A 89 -1.66 0.11 5.56
CA PHE A 89 -0.81 -0.47 6.61
C PHE A 89 -1.52 -0.50 7.96
N LYS A 90 -2.71 -1.10 7.96
CA LYS A 90 -3.52 -1.31 9.14
C LYS A 90 -3.54 -2.78 9.55
N PRO A 91 -3.33 -3.11 10.83
CA PRO A 91 -3.40 -4.50 11.30
C PRO A 91 -4.81 -5.09 11.17
N GLU A 92 -5.85 -4.27 11.16
CA GLU A 92 -7.25 -4.72 11.01
C GLU A 92 -7.57 -5.20 9.59
N LEU A 93 -6.77 -4.80 8.59
CA LEU A 93 -6.96 -5.21 7.22
C LEU A 93 -6.41 -6.62 6.97
N ASN A 94 -6.84 -7.22 5.87
CA ASN A 94 -6.25 -8.47 5.39
C ASN A 94 -4.77 -8.25 5.04
N VAL A 95 -3.90 -9.22 5.38
CA VAL A 95 -2.47 -9.17 5.03
C VAL A 95 -2.24 -9.05 3.51
N VAL A 96 -3.15 -9.55 2.68
CA VAL A 96 -3.10 -9.36 1.22
C VAL A 96 -3.24 -7.88 0.84
N LEU A 97 -4.07 -7.11 1.55
CA LEU A 97 -4.16 -5.65 1.36
C LEU A 97 -2.89 -4.95 1.79
N ASN A 98 -2.28 -5.37 2.91
CA ASN A 98 -0.99 -4.84 3.33
C ASN A 98 0.09 -5.15 2.27
N LEU A 99 0.08 -6.35 1.69
CA LEU A 99 0.99 -6.75 0.60
C LEU A 99 0.79 -5.90 -0.67
N ILE A 100 -0.46 -5.61 -1.04
CA ILE A 100 -0.76 -4.71 -2.17
C ILE A 100 -0.14 -3.33 -1.92
N GLY A 101 -0.34 -2.78 -0.71
CA GLY A 101 0.26 -1.50 -0.31
C GLY A 101 1.79 -1.53 -0.36
N LEU A 102 2.41 -2.59 0.16
CA LEU A 102 3.87 -2.79 0.15
C LEU A 102 4.41 -2.78 -1.28
N HIS A 103 3.82 -3.58 -2.16
CA HIS A 103 4.25 -3.69 -3.55
C HIS A 103 4.07 -2.36 -4.29
N TYR A 104 2.94 -1.69 -4.10
CA TYR A 104 2.71 -0.36 -4.66
C TYR A 104 3.78 0.66 -4.21
N CYS A 105 4.14 0.68 -2.93
CA CYS A 105 5.18 1.57 -2.41
C CYS A 105 6.56 1.32 -3.04
N ILE A 106 6.98 0.06 -3.12
CA ILE A 106 8.32 -0.28 -3.61
C ILE A 106 8.41 -0.14 -5.14
N ASN A 107 7.49 -0.76 -5.88
CA ASN A 107 7.62 -0.87 -7.34
C ASN A 107 7.02 0.31 -8.10
N TRP A 108 6.02 0.99 -7.55
CA TRP A 108 5.35 2.09 -8.25
C TRP A 108 5.79 3.45 -7.74
N LEU A 109 5.73 3.68 -6.42
CA LEU A 109 6.14 4.94 -5.82
C LEU A 109 7.67 5.09 -5.72
N GLY A 110 8.43 3.99 -5.85
CA GLY A 110 9.89 4.00 -5.72
C GLY A 110 10.37 4.37 -4.32
N VAL A 111 9.56 4.07 -3.29
CA VAL A 111 9.93 4.34 -1.90
C VAL A 111 11.07 3.39 -1.50
N PRO A 112 12.15 3.89 -0.88
CA PRO A 112 13.23 3.04 -0.38
C PRO A 112 12.70 1.93 0.54
N PRO A 113 13.13 0.67 0.37
CA PRO A 113 12.64 -0.44 1.17
C PRO A 113 12.79 -0.26 2.68
N GLU A 114 13.81 0.49 3.12
CA GLU A 114 14.05 0.81 4.53
C GLU A 114 12.89 1.64 5.10
N ASN A 115 12.43 2.64 4.36
CA ASN A 115 11.29 3.47 4.77
C ASN A 115 9.98 2.67 4.81
N VAL A 116 9.81 1.74 3.87
CA VAL A 116 8.65 0.84 3.86
C VAL A 116 8.72 -0.10 5.06
N MET A 117 9.89 -0.66 5.36
CA MET A 117 10.11 -1.50 6.54
C MET A 117 9.76 -0.76 7.84
N ASP A 118 10.24 0.46 8.00
CA ASP A 118 9.93 1.29 9.18
C ASP A 118 8.42 1.48 9.32
N ALA A 119 7.71 1.79 8.23
CA ALA A 119 6.26 1.93 8.25
C ALA A 119 5.53 0.63 8.64
N LEU A 120 5.99 -0.52 8.13
CA LEU A 120 5.44 -1.84 8.50
C LEU A 120 5.66 -2.15 9.98
N GLN A 121 6.81 -1.77 10.55
CA GLN A 121 7.13 -1.94 11.97
C GLN A 121 6.29 -0.99 12.84
N CYS A 122 6.18 0.28 12.46
CA CYS A 122 5.33 1.25 13.16
C CYS A 122 3.86 0.80 13.21
N SER A 123 3.39 0.18 12.13
CA SER A 123 2.03 -0.38 12.04
C SER A 123 1.89 -1.78 12.68
N SER A 124 2.95 -2.37 13.22
CA SER A 124 2.96 -3.72 13.81
C SER A 124 2.47 -4.82 12.85
N ILE A 125 2.77 -4.69 11.56
CA ILE A 125 2.37 -5.65 10.52
C ILE A 125 3.55 -6.35 9.83
N SER A 126 4.80 -6.02 10.19
CA SER A 126 6.01 -6.57 9.57
C SER A 126 6.05 -8.10 9.55
N GLU A 127 5.65 -8.74 10.64
CA GLU A 127 5.69 -10.21 10.80
C GLU A 127 4.47 -10.92 10.20
N ARG A 128 3.49 -10.19 9.66
CA ARG A 128 2.32 -10.82 9.03
C ARG A 128 2.78 -11.57 7.78
N GLN A 129 2.26 -12.78 7.59
CA GLN A 129 2.70 -13.67 6.52
C GLN A 129 1.67 -13.80 5.41
N VAL A 130 2.18 -13.95 4.19
CA VAL A 130 1.43 -14.32 3.01
C VAL A 130 1.95 -15.65 2.48
N SER A 131 1.02 -16.47 1.98
CA SER A 131 1.36 -17.67 1.23
C SER A 131 1.16 -17.40 -0.25
N VAL A 132 2.20 -17.64 -1.04
CA VAL A 132 2.19 -17.47 -2.48
C VAL A 132 2.44 -18.83 -3.11
N LYS A 133 1.49 -19.27 -3.93
CA LYS A 133 1.57 -20.49 -4.74
C LYS A 133 1.63 -20.12 -6.20
N TRP A 134 2.55 -20.70 -6.95
CA TRP A 134 2.58 -20.53 -8.39
C TRP A 134 2.95 -21.81 -9.10
N TRP A 135 2.41 -21.98 -10.31
CA TRP A 135 2.62 -23.16 -11.13
C TRP A 135 3.43 -22.77 -12.35
N LYS A 136 4.54 -23.50 -12.58
CA LYS A 136 5.37 -23.33 -13.74
C LYS A 136 5.11 -24.39 -14.80
N VAL A 137 5.04 -23.95 -16.06
CA VAL A 137 4.99 -24.84 -17.23
C VAL A 137 6.30 -25.61 -17.28
N GLY A 138 6.22 -26.94 -17.39
CA GLY A 138 7.40 -27.76 -17.59
C GLY A 138 8.12 -27.41 -18.88
N ARG A 139 9.44 -27.18 -18.79
CA ARG A 139 10.28 -26.82 -19.93
C ARG A 139 10.50 -28.02 -20.86
N TRP A 140 10.71 -27.76 -22.14
CA TRP A 140 11.18 -28.79 -23.07
C TRP A 140 12.67 -29.04 -22.84
N PHE A 141 13.05 -30.31 -22.68
CA PHE A 141 14.42 -30.73 -22.50
C PHE A 141 14.68 -32.01 -23.28
N TYR A 142 15.64 -31.98 -24.21
CA TYR A 142 15.95 -33.09 -25.14
C TYR A 142 14.73 -33.71 -25.83
N GLY A 143 13.78 -32.89 -26.30
CA GLY A 143 12.60 -33.37 -27.00
C GLY A 143 11.48 -33.95 -26.12
N PHE A 144 11.67 -33.97 -24.79
CA PHE A 144 10.63 -34.32 -23.82
C PHE A 144 10.15 -33.07 -23.08
N ARG A 145 8.84 -32.98 -22.85
CA ARG A 145 8.28 -31.96 -21.96
C ARG A 145 8.45 -32.41 -20.51
N LEU A 146 9.18 -31.63 -19.71
CA LEU A 146 9.26 -31.84 -18.27
C LEU A 146 7.89 -31.64 -17.61
N ARG A 147 7.70 -32.17 -16.40
CA ARG A 147 6.43 -31.98 -15.68
C ARG A 147 6.28 -30.53 -15.24
N ASP A 148 5.04 -30.08 -15.16
CA ASP A 148 4.72 -28.79 -14.57
C ASP A 148 5.10 -28.81 -13.07
N GLU A 149 5.71 -27.73 -12.61
CA GLU A 149 6.23 -27.59 -11.25
C GLU A 149 5.31 -26.68 -10.43
N SER A 150 5.01 -27.04 -9.18
CA SER A 150 4.32 -26.13 -8.26
C SER A 150 5.30 -25.62 -7.22
N HIS A 151 5.38 -24.31 -7.08
CA HIS A 151 6.15 -23.64 -6.04
C HIS A 151 5.20 -23.08 -4.97
N TYR A 152 5.68 -23.10 -3.74
CA TYR A 152 5.00 -22.54 -2.58
C TYR A 152 6.02 -21.78 -1.75
N ARG A 153 5.67 -20.57 -1.32
CA ARG A 153 6.43 -19.79 -0.36
C ARG A 153 5.51 -19.18 0.68
N LEU A 154 5.93 -19.29 1.94
CA LEU A 154 5.41 -18.54 3.06
C LEU A 154 6.43 -17.47 3.40
N VAL A 155 6.02 -16.20 3.39
CA VAL A 155 6.92 -15.05 3.56
C VAL A 155 6.24 -13.99 4.40
N SER A 156 7.00 -13.31 5.26
CA SER A 156 6.51 -12.14 5.99
C SER A 156 6.53 -10.89 5.10
N LEU A 157 5.79 -9.85 5.50
CA LEU A 157 5.89 -8.54 4.84
C LEU A 157 7.29 -7.95 5.00
N ALA A 158 7.93 -8.18 6.15
CA ALA A 158 9.33 -7.81 6.40
C ALA A 158 10.28 -8.45 5.37
N ASP A 159 10.19 -9.76 5.16
CA ASP A 159 11.02 -10.49 4.19
C ASP A 159 10.87 -9.95 2.76
N LEU A 160 9.65 -9.57 2.39
CA LEU A 160 9.33 -9.02 1.07
C LEU A 160 9.87 -7.60 0.90
N ALA A 161 9.90 -6.80 1.97
CA ALA A 161 10.50 -5.47 1.92
C ALA A 161 12.03 -5.56 1.74
N THR A 162 12.74 -6.46 2.43
CA THR A 162 14.23 -6.42 2.45
C THR A 162 14.94 -7.44 1.57
N HIS A 163 14.40 -8.65 1.37
CA HIS A 163 15.28 -9.79 1.08
C HIS A 163 14.78 -10.77 0.01
N LYS A 164 13.59 -10.62 -0.58
CA LYS A 164 13.07 -11.61 -1.54
C LYS A 164 12.50 -11.00 -2.83
N GLN A 165 13.41 -10.75 -3.76
CA GLN A 165 13.11 -10.36 -5.14
C GLN A 165 12.19 -11.40 -5.82
N ASP A 166 12.48 -12.69 -5.70
CA ASP A 166 11.79 -13.75 -6.47
C ASP A 166 10.27 -13.75 -6.31
N VAL A 167 9.75 -13.58 -5.09
CA VAL A 167 8.31 -13.60 -4.83
C VAL A 167 7.66 -12.32 -5.34
N LEU A 168 8.27 -11.16 -5.08
CA LEU A 168 7.78 -9.89 -5.61
C LEU A 168 7.84 -9.85 -7.14
N GLU A 169 8.88 -10.41 -7.76
CA GLU A 169 9.00 -10.53 -9.22
C GLU A 169 7.90 -11.41 -9.81
N VAL A 170 7.59 -12.55 -9.18
CA VAL A 170 6.48 -13.41 -9.60
C VAL A 170 5.14 -12.68 -9.47
N LEU A 171 4.94 -11.92 -8.38
CA LEU A 171 3.73 -11.14 -8.17
C LEU A 171 3.60 -9.97 -9.14
N HIS A 172 4.71 -9.28 -9.43
CA HIS A 172 4.79 -8.15 -10.35
C HIS A 172 4.58 -8.56 -11.79
N ARG A 173 5.24 -9.64 -12.22
CA ARG A 173 5.12 -10.17 -13.58
C ARG A 173 3.78 -10.86 -13.79
N GLY A 174 3.26 -11.55 -12.78
CA GLY A 174 2.07 -12.37 -12.88
C GLY A 174 2.27 -13.67 -13.67
N ALA A 175 1.18 -14.17 -14.24
CA ALA A 175 1.16 -15.40 -15.04
C ALA A 175 1.66 -15.13 -16.47
N VAL A 176 2.95 -15.38 -16.73
CA VAL A 176 3.58 -15.15 -18.04
C VAL A 176 4.45 -16.35 -18.43
N TYR A 177 4.26 -16.87 -19.66
CA TYR A 177 4.96 -17.97 -20.36
C TYR A 177 5.31 -19.19 -19.51
N GLU A 178 6.24 -19.03 -18.56
CA GLU A 178 6.68 -20.06 -17.63
C GLU A 178 5.77 -20.18 -16.42
N VAL A 179 5.00 -19.16 -16.03
CA VAL A 179 4.10 -19.19 -14.87
C VAL A 179 2.65 -19.15 -15.34
N ILE A 180 1.88 -20.20 -15.02
CA ILE A 180 0.50 -20.38 -15.52
C ILE A 180 -0.51 -19.69 -14.61
N ARG A 181 -0.27 -19.74 -13.30
CA ARG A 181 -1.17 -19.22 -12.28
C ARG A 181 -0.36 -18.83 -11.06
N VAL A 182 -0.80 -17.79 -10.37
CA VAL A 182 -0.26 -17.38 -9.08
C VAL A 182 -1.43 -17.07 -8.17
N GLN A 183 -1.44 -17.68 -6.99
CA GLN A 183 -2.49 -17.55 -5.99
C GLN A 183 -1.85 -17.06 -4.69
N ILE A 184 -2.49 -16.07 -4.08
CA ILE A 184 -2.04 -15.39 -2.87
C ILE A 184 -3.07 -15.66 -1.79
N SER A 185 -2.64 -16.11 -0.62
CA SER A 185 -3.53 -16.34 0.51
C SER A 185 -2.90 -15.85 1.81
N VAL A 186 -3.74 -15.67 2.83
CA VAL A 186 -3.26 -15.37 4.20
C VAL A 186 -2.33 -16.50 4.65
N GLY A 187 -1.13 -16.14 5.10
CA GLY A 187 -0.21 -17.07 5.71
C GLY A 187 -0.67 -17.41 7.11
N TYR A 188 -1.21 -18.59 7.31
CA TYR A 188 -1.36 -19.15 8.65
C TYR A 188 -0.03 -19.78 9.04
N PRO A 189 0.50 -19.55 10.26
CA PRO A 189 1.60 -20.36 10.76
C PRO A 189 1.13 -21.82 10.72
N LEU A 190 1.80 -22.64 9.90
CA LEU A 190 1.52 -24.06 9.81
C LEU A 190 1.85 -24.70 11.16
N THR A 191 0.86 -24.84 12.04
CA THR A 191 0.83 -25.96 12.99
C THR A 191 0.52 -27.23 12.19
N ASN A 192 1.56 -27.76 11.53
CA ASN A 192 1.95 -29.18 11.56
C ASN A 192 2.88 -29.50 10.38
N PRO A 193 4.02 -30.18 10.64
CA PRO A 193 4.80 -30.80 9.60
C PRO A 193 3.99 -31.97 9.05
N TRP A 194 3.72 -31.95 7.74
CA TRP A 194 3.15 -33.09 7.04
C TRP A 194 4.09 -34.29 7.23
N THR A 195 3.69 -35.25 8.05
CA THR A 195 4.26 -36.59 8.01
C THR A 195 3.82 -37.21 6.71
N CYS A 196 4.78 -37.43 5.82
CA CYS A 196 4.61 -38.28 4.65
C CYS A 196 4.13 -39.65 5.15
N GLN A 197 2.84 -39.96 4.98
CA GLN A 197 2.39 -41.34 4.95
C GLN A 197 2.93 -41.95 3.66
N GLY A 198 4.12 -42.56 3.76
CA GLY A 198 4.56 -43.54 2.79
C GLY A 198 3.70 -44.78 2.95
N SER A 199 2.73 -44.94 2.04
CA SER A 199 2.15 -46.23 1.73
C SER A 199 3.25 -47.14 1.18
N GLY A 200 3.64 -48.12 1.98
CA GLY A 200 4.53 -49.21 1.57
C GLY A 200 3.86 -50.55 1.82
N SER A 201 3.03 -50.97 0.86
CA SER A 201 2.56 -52.35 0.75
C SER A 201 3.59 -53.17 -0.04
N HIS A 202 3.73 -54.44 0.34
CA HIS A 202 4.33 -55.58 -0.36
C HIS A 202 5.83 -55.88 -0.21
N GLY A 203 6.04 -57.09 0.32
CA GLY A 203 7.26 -57.86 0.46
C GLY A 203 6.94 -59.05 1.35
#